data_AF-A0A5E3X0M0-F1
#
_entry.id   AF-A0A5E3X0M0-F1
#
_cell.length_a   1.000
_cell.length_b   1.000
_cell.length_c   1.000
_cell.angle_alpha   90.00
_cell.angle_beta   90.00
_cell.angle_gamma   90.00
#
_symmetry.space_group_name_H-M   'P 1'
#
loop_
_entity.id
_entity.type
_entity.pdbx_description
1 polymer ?
#
loop_
_entity_poly.entity_id
_entity_poly.type
_entity_poly.pdbx_seq_one_letter_code
_entity_poly.pdbx_strand_id
1 'polypeptide(L)'
;MTELLFQDNTGQQVKFFIQRDVPEYARLCEEITALGGRVEDKIPRAGFVLINPGTEEANRLRDCWNKPDERPERFFVPFTYIQACRAEGRLLRQIFLVAHRPLKFFVHPDIANVHTRDIIRSQILHSGGNPDASELETDVIIADHGNPEVFNHLIKVNNGFKNHVESFQWVKKCIEQGELSFTPLVYKNPGGRRPGEERTPFTDEDEHHLCQWIAEKIPYKNTGGRTGNKLYQQLVEKGEEPGYGWVKRHTWQSWRERYKKNTARMDPLITRIVDERKPALGEMGQYGYVRKPEPSARKRNSGKRKASTPLEGDGAIDAERIAAALAGHMPLPHGMPPPFPPDHFPGGQLPPPPFGFPPHMPPPPPPEAMPGMGGGPMDHMPPPPHQPQRDSQSQPQSQSQSQPEAGPSGEGESQWPIREGTGPQPNWAKRKADDEADEHEAKRKKIEQEGDPAILEIASEYKFTATEVQEYFDKTKDIEKTRKRFKKRREHLDSLEDED
;
A
#
# COMPACT_ATOMS: atom_id res chain seq x y z
N MET A 1 -14.32 -18.90 -41.21
CA MET A 1 -12.97 -18.44 -41.56
C MET A 1 -12.20 -18.37 -40.27
N THR A 2 -11.19 -19.21 -40.09
CA THR A 2 -10.32 -19.18 -38.91
C THR A 2 -9.48 -17.91 -39.00
N GLU A 3 -9.60 -17.00 -38.04
CA GLU A 3 -8.78 -15.80 -37.99
C GLU A 3 -7.30 -16.20 -37.85
N LEU A 4 -6.46 -15.67 -38.73
CA LEU A 4 -5.02 -15.92 -38.73
C LEU A 4 -4.39 -15.08 -37.62
N LEU A 5 -4.18 -15.72 -36.48
CA LEU A 5 -3.76 -15.09 -35.23
C LEU A 5 -2.31 -14.59 -35.27
N PHE A 6 -1.44 -15.33 -35.96
CA PHE A 6 0.01 -15.13 -35.95
C PHE A 6 0.50 -14.45 -37.22
N GLN A 7 -0.20 -13.38 -37.61
CA GLN A 7 0.23 -12.45 -38.64
C GLN A 7 0.50 -11.08 -38.02
N ASP A 8 1.52 -10.40 -38.51
CA ASP A 8 1.78 -9.01 -38.14
C ASP A 8 0.79 -8.07 -38.85
N ASN A 9 0.88 -6.77 -38.53
CA ASN A 9 0.04 -5.74 -39.14
C ASN A 9 0.25 -5.61 -40.67
N THR A 10 1.29 -6.23 -41.24
CA THR A 10 1.59 -6.25 -42.67
C THR A 10 1.10 -7.54 -43.36
N GLY A 11 0.50 -8.47 -42.61
CA GLY A 11 0.07 -9.78 -43.08
C GLY A 11 1.21 -10.80 -43.21
N GLN A 12 2.42 -10.47 -42.73
CA GLN A 12 3.53 -11.43 -42.71
C GLN A 12 3.38 -12.39 -41.54
N GLN A 13 3.79 -13.64 -41.76
CA GLN A 13 3.75 -14.68 -40.73
C GLN A 13 4.76 -14.40 -39.63
N VAL A 14 4.31 -14.43 -38.38
CA VAL A 14 5.17 -14.31 -37.21
C VAL A 14 6.05 -15.56 -37.09
N LYS A 15 7.34 -15.36 -36.84
CA LYS A 15 8.33 -16.44 -36.74
C LYS A 15 8.41 -16.98 -35.32
N PHE A 16 8.44 -18.30 -35.21
CA PHE A 16 8.57 -19.03 -33.95
C PHE A 16 9.77 -19.97 -34.03
N PHE A 17 10.52 -20.08 -32.94
CA PHE A 17 11.45 -21.18 -32.69
C PHE A 17 10.96 -21.93 -31.45
N ILE A 18 11.01 -23.26 -31.48
CA ILE A 18 10.55 -24.09 -30.37
C ILE A 18 11.75 -24.85 -29.80
N GLN A 19 11.98 -24.70 -28.50
CA GLN A 19 13.01 -25.46 -27.78
C GLN A 19 12.72 -26.97 -27.86
N ARG A 20 13.75 -27.79 -28.04
CA ARG A 20 13.60 -29.23 -28.41
C ARG A 20 13.00 -30.11 -27.31
N ASP A 21 13.15 -29.74 -26.05
CA ASP A 21 12.67 -30.48 -24.87
C ASP A 21 11.28 -30.00 -24.40
N VAL A 22 10.62 -29.14 -25.18
CA VAL A 22 9.25 -28.68 -24.91
C VAL A 22 8.29 -29.86 -25.11
N PRO A 23 7.37 -30.10 -24.16
CA PRO A 23 6.34 -31.12 -24.33
C PRO A 23 5.46 -30.78 -25.54
N GLU A 24 4.99 -31.82 -26.24
CA GLU A 24 4.04 -31.65 -27.36
C GLU A 24 4.60 -30.83 -28.56
N TYR A 25 5.92 -30.87 -28.80
CA TYR A 25 6.57 -30.16 -29.91
C TYR A 25 5.83 -30.26 -31.25
N ALA A 26 5.47 -31.48 -31.67
CA ALA A 26 4.78 -31.71 -32.96
C ALA A 26 3.42 -31.00 -33.03
N ARG A 27 2.65 -31.06 -31.94
CA ARG A 27 1.36 -30.39 -31.82
C ARG A 27 1.51 -28.88 -31.87
N LEU A 28 2.51 -28.31 -31.18
CA LEU A 28 2.77 -26.88 -31.22
C LEU A 28 3.14 -26.40 -32.63
N CYS A 29 3.92 -27.18 -33.39
CA CYS A 29 4.24 -26.87 -34.78
C CYS A 29 2.99 -26.79 -35.66
N GLU A 30 2.10 -27.78 -35.52
CA GLU A 30 0.82 -27.81 -36.25
C GLU A 30 -0.08 -26.64 -35.84
N GLU A 31 -0.21 -26.36 -34.55
CA GLU A 31 -1.04 -25.26 -34.03
C GLU A 31 -0.53 -23.89 -34.49
N ILE A 32 0.77 -23.63 -34.44
CA ILE A 32 1.36 -22.36 -34.91
C ILE A 32 1.11 -22.18 -36.40
N THR A 33 1.31 -23.23 -37.20
CA THR A 33 1.10 -23.18 -38.65
C THR A 33 -0.38 -22.98 -38.99
N ALA A 34 -1.28 -23.67 -38.28
CA ALA A 34 -2.73 -23.54 -38.45
C ALA A 34 -3.24 -22.13 -38.08
N LEU A 35 -2.58 -21.47 -37.13
CA LEU A 35 -2.86 -20.10 -36.71
C LEU A 35 -2.14 -19.03 -37.57
N GLY A 36 -1.49 -19.43 -38.66
CA GLY A 36 -0.88 -18.52 -39.63
C GLY A 36 0.55 -18.08 -39.31
N GLY A 37 1.21 -18.70 -38.33
CA GLY A 37 2.60 -18.46 -37.99
C GLY A 37 3.57 -19.35 -38.77
N ARG A 38 4.87 -19.10 -38.62
CA ARG A 38 5.95 -19.88 -39.23
C ARG A 38 6.90 -20.41 -38.18
N VAL A 39 7.13 -21.72 -38.15
CA VAL A 39 8.14 -22.35 -37.29
C VAL A 39 9.47 -22.42 -38.05
N GLU A 40 10.56 -22.01 -37.40
CA GLU A 40 11.92 -22.00 -37.94
C GLU A 40 12.82 -22.95 -37.14
N ASP A 41 13.73 -23.66 -37.83
CA ASP A 41 14.70 -24.55 -37.18
C ASP A 41 15.82 -23.80 -36.44
N LYS A 42 15.94 -22.49 -36.69
CA LYS A 42 16.95 -21.61 -36.11
C LYS A 42 16.25 -20.47 -35.39
N ILE A 43 16.88 -20.00 -34.31
CA ILE A 43 16.36 -18.88 -33.51
C ILE A 43 16.22 -17.64 -34.42
N PRO A 44 14.99 -17.10 -34.57
CA PRO A 44 14.75 -15.99 -35.47
C PRO A 44 15.40 -14.69 -34.96
N ARG A 45 15.62 -13.74 -35.87
CA ARG A 45 16.09 -12.39 -35.50
C ARG A 45 15.00 -11.54 -34.85
N ALA A 46 13.76 -11.72 -35.29
CA ALA A 46 12.54 -11.11 -34.78
C ALA A 46 11.45 -12.17 -34.74
N GLY A 47 10.66 -12.21 -33.66
CA GLY A 47 9.65 -13.23 -33.39
C GLY A 47 9.78 -13.84 -32.00
N PHE A 48 9.19 -15.02 -31.82
CA PHE A 48 9.06 -15.68 -30.53
C PHE A 48 9.93 -16.93 -30.41
N VAL A 49 10.48 -17.14 -29.22
CA VAL A 49 11.23 -18.32 -28.83
C VAL A 49 10.42 -19.01 -27.73
N LEU A 50 9.77 -20.12 -28.08
CA LEU A 50 9.00 -20.93 -27.14
C LEU A 50 9.94 -21.80 -26.32
N ILE A 51 9.94 -21.60 -25.01
CA ILE A 51 10.81 -22.30 -24.07
C ILE A 51 10.01 -23.13 -23.06
N ASN A 52 10.66 -24.12 -22.46
CA ASN A 52 10.15 -24.84 -21.30
C ASN A 52 10.71 -24.20 -20.01
N PRO A 53 9.91 -23.41 -19.26
CA PRO A 53 10.41 -22.68 -18.09
C PRO A 53 11.05 -23.62 -17.06
N GLY A 54 12.18 -23.20 -16.47
CA GLY A 54 12.88 -23.96 -15.44
C GLY A 54 13.86 -25.03 -15.96
N THR A 55 13.91 -25.28 -17.27
CA THR A 55 14.92 -26.18 -17.86
C THR A 55 16.28 -25.49 -18.04
N GLU A 56 17.38 -26.25 -17.93
CA GLU A 56 18.73 -25.73 -18.18
C GLU A 56 18.90 -25.19 -19.60
N GLU A 57 18.27 -25.86 -20.57
CA GLU A 57 18.29 -25.43 -21.97
C GLU A 57 17.57 -24.08 -22.17
N ALA A 58 16.46 -23.84 -21.47
CA ALA A 58 15.78 -22.53 -21.52
C ALA A 58 16.68 -21.42 -20.98
N ASN A 59 17.40 -21.68 -19.89
CA ASN A 59 18.36 -20.73 -19.32
C ASN A 59 19.53 -20.48 -20.29
N ARG A 60 20.10 -21.54 -20.87
CA ARG A 60 21.16 -21.44 -21.88
C ARG A 60 20.72 -20.61 -23.09
N LEU A 61 19.50 -20.84 -23.59
CA LEU A 61 18.94 -20.08 -24.72
C LEU A 61 18.80 -18.59 -24.38
N ARG A 62 18.31 -18.27 -23.17
CA ARG A 62 18.24 -16.89 -22.69
C ARG A 62 19.64 -16.27 -22.59
N ASP A 63 20.59 -16.92 -21.94
CA ASP A 63 21.94 -16.35 -21.76
C ASP A 63 22.68 -16.14 -23.09
N CYS A 64 22.52 -17.06 -24.05
CA CYS A 64 23.19 -16.98 -25.33
C CYS A 64 22.55 -15.97 -26.31
N TRP A 65 21.22 -15.77 -26.22
CA TRP A 65 20.45 -15.11 -27.28
C TRP A 65 19.54 -13.98 -26.81
N ASN A 66 19.39 -13.75 -25.50
CA ASN A 66 18.66 -12.63 -24.93
C ASN A 66 19.60 -11.42 -24.77
N LYS A 67 19.94 -10.80 -25.90
CA LYS A 67 20.67 -9.53 -25.95
C LYS A 67 19.72 -8.43 -26.40
N PRO A 68 19.08 -7.69 -25.46
CA PRO A 68 18.03 -6.74 -25.78
C PRO A 68 18.50 -5.65 -26.75
N ASP A 69 19.75 -5.22 -26.61
CA ASP A 69 20.35 -4.14 -27.42
C ASP A 69 20.61 -4.56 -28.87
N GLU A 70 20.88 -5.83 -29.12
CA GLU A 70 21.17 -6.33 -30.48
C GLU A 70 19.88 -6.74 -31.22
N ARG A 71 18.88 -7.25 -30.50
CA ARG A 71 17.68 -7.90 -31.07
C ARG A 71 16.42 -7.61 -30.22
N PRO A 72 15.88 -6.38 -30.26
CA PRO A 72 14.76 -5.96 -29.42
C PRO A 72 13.42 -6.66 -29.73
N GLU A 73 13.27 -7.21 -30.94
CA GLU A 73 12.05 -7.87 -31.41
C GLU A 73 12.06 -9.40 -31.21
N ARG A 74 13.00 -9.91 -30.42
CA ARG A 74 13.07 -11.33 -30.04
C ARG A 74 12.49 -11.50 -28.64
N PHE A 75 11.46 -12.33 -28.52
CA PHE A 75 10.77 -12.52 -27.26
C PHE A 75 10.85 -13.98 -26.81
N PHE A 76 11.26 -14.20 -25.56
CA PHE A 76 11.29 -15.52 -24.94
C PHE A 76 10.01 -15.71 -24.13
N VAL A 77 9.17 -16.66 -24.55
CA VAL A 77 7.86 -16.92 -23.94
C VAL A 77 7.70 -18.40 -23.65
N PRO A 78 6.92 -18.80 -22.64
CA PRO A 78 6.70 -20.22 -22.33
C PRO A 78 5.94 -20.90 -23.48
N PHE A 79 6.09 -22.21 -23.63
CA PHE A 79 5.35 -22.97 -24.65
C PHE A 79 3.81 -22.85 -24.53
N THR A 80 3.30 -22.57 -23.33
CA THR A 80 1.87 -22.31 -23.07
C THR A 80 1.36 -21.00 -23.68
N TYR A 81 2.25 -20.13 -24.18
CA TYR A 81 1.91 -18.87 -24.83
C TYR A 81 0.97 -19.04 -26.02
N ILE A 82 1.13 -20.12 -26.79
CA ILE A 82 0.27 -20.40 -27.95
C ILE A 82 -1.19 -20.62 -27.52
N GLN A 83 -1.40 -21.37 -26.45
CA GLN A 83 -2.72 -21.62 -25.87
C GLN A 83 -3.32 -20.32 -25.31
N ALA A 84 -2.50 -19.47 -24.69
CA ALA A 84 -2.94 -18.17 -24.18
C ALA A 84 -3.39 -17.24 -25.31
N CYS A 85 -2.62 -17.12 -26.39
CA CYS A 85 -3.03 -16.35 -27.57
C CYS A 85 -4.32 -16.88 -28.18
N ARG A 86 -4.47 -18.20 -28.25
CA ARG A 86 -5.70 -18.85 -28.75
C ARG A 86 -6.91 -18.54 -27.88
N ALA A 87 -6.75 -18.58 -26.55
CA ALA A 87 -7.83 -18.28 -25.61
C ALA A 87 -8.27 -16.81 -25.70
N GLU A 88 -7.32 -15.90 -25.92
CA GLU A 88 -7.57 -14.46 -26.07
C GLU A 88 -8.05 -14.05 -27.47
N GLY A 89 -7.90 -14.93 -28.46
CA GLY A 89 -8.27 -14.64 -29.85
C GLY A 89 -7.38 -13.56 -30.52
N ARG A 90 -6.26 -13.19 -29.90
CA ARG A 90 -5.25 -12.27 -30.48
C ARG A 90 -3.82 -12.67 -30.12
N LEU A 91 -2.84 -12.20 -30.90
CA LEU A 91 -1.43 -12.30 -30.53
C LEU A 91 -1.14 -11.40 -29.31
N LEU A 92 -0.69 -11.99 -28.21
CA LEU A 92 -0.40 -11.26 -26.98
C LEU A 92 0.84 -10.38 -27.11
N ARG A 93 0.68 -9.08 -26.84
CA ARG A 93 1.79 -8.13 -26.91
C ARG A 93 2.71 -8.29 -25.70
N GLN A 94 4.01 -8.13 -25.91
CA GLN A 94 5.01 -8.18 -24.85
C GLN A 94 5.10 -6.82 -24.14
N ILE A 95 4.06 -6.49 -23.39
CA ILE A 95 3.85 -5.16 -22.77
C ILE A 95 4.66 -4.97 -21.49
N PHE A 96 5.07 -6.05 -20.81
CA PHE A 96 5.81 -5.98 -19.55
C PHE A 96 7.33 -5.93 -19.77
N LEU A 97 7.75 -5.10 -20.74
CA LEU A 97 9.15 -4.85 -21.08
C LEU A 97 9.47 -3.37 -20.88
N VAL A 98 10.48 -3.06 -20.07
CA VAL A 98 11.02 -1.69 -19.91
C VAL A 98 12.45 -1.66 -20.44
N ALA A 99 12.69 -0.83 -21.45
CA ALA A 99 13.96 -0.82 -22.20
C ALA A 99 14.38 -2.23 -22.65
N HIS A 100 13.42 -2.99 -23.21
CA HIS A 100 13.59 -4.38 -23.66
C HIS A 100 14.01 -5.39 -22.58
N ARG A 101 13.97 -5.01 -21.29
CA ARG A 101 14.16 -5.93 -20.17
C ARG A 101 12.81 -6.33 -19.57
N PRO A 102 12.59 -7.63 -19.29
CA PRO A 102 11.42 -8.09 -18.54
C PRO A 102 11.28 -7.36 -17.21
N LEU A 103 10.11 -6.79 -16.96
CA LEU A 103 9.76 -6.27 -15.64
C LEU A 103 9.74 -7.41 -14.63
N LYS A 104 10.37 -7.18 -13.48
CA LYS A 104 10.36 -8.11 -12.35
C LYS A 104 9.08 -7.89 -11.54
N PHE A 105 8.34 -8.96 -11.32
CA PHE A 105 7.11 -8.96 -10.55
C PHE A 105 7.24 -9.86 -9.32
N PHE A 106 6.63 -9.41 -8.22
CA PHE A 106 6.45 -10.19 -7.01
C PHE A 106 4.95 -10.34 -6.74
N VAL A 107 4.44 -11.56 -6.87
CA VAL A 107 3.04 -11.87 -6.57
C VAL A 107 2.90 -12.13 -5.07
N HIS A 108 2.33 -11.18 -4.34
CA HIS A 108 2.29 -11.20 -2.88
C HIS A 108 1.40 -12.35 -2.34
N PRO A 109 1.78 -13.03 -1.25
CA PRO A 109 1.03 -14.17 -0.69
C PRO A 109 -0.38 -13.85 -0.17
N ASP A 110 -0.69 -12.57 0.08
CA ASP A 110 -2.01 -12.09 0.55
C ASP A 110 -3.15 -12.40 -0.42
N ILE A 111 -2.85 -12.65 -1.70
CA ILE A 111 -3.81 -13.23 -2.64
C ILE A 111 -4.05 -14.68 -2.19
N ALA A 112 -5.10 -14.91 -1.39
CA ALA A 112 -5.35 -16.17 -0.71
C ALA A 112 -5.46 -17.37 -1.68
N ASN A 113 -6.04 -17.13 -2.87
CA ASN A 113 -6.25 -18.19 -3.85
C ASN A 113 -4.97 -18.49 -4.64
N VAL A 114 -4.40 -19.68 -4.41
CA VAL A 114 -3.20 -20.19 -5.12
C VAL A 114 -3.42 -20.22 -6.63
N HIS A 115 -4.58 -20.68 -7.08
CA HIS A 115 -4.90 -20.78 -8.51
C HIS A 115 -4.93 -19.39 -9.17
N THR A 116 -5.48 -18.39 -8.47
CA THR A 116 -5.44 -17.00 -8.95
C THR A 116 -4.01 -16.50 -9.09
N ARG A 117 -3.12 -16.80 -8.13
CA ARG A 117 -1.70 -16.45 -8.25
C ARG A 117 -1.07 -17.11 -9.47
N ASP A 118 -1.32 -18.39 -9.72
CA ASP A 118 -0.73 -19.10 -10.86
C ASP A 118 -1.24 -18.58 -12.21
N ILE A 119 -2.52 -18.18 -12.29
CA ILE A 119 -3.08 -17.49 -13.45
C ILE A 119 -2.35 -16.16 -13.68
N ILE A 120 -2.19 -15.33 -12.64
CA ILE A 120 -1.50 -14.04 -12.72
C ILE A 120 -0.05 -14.24 -13.17
N ARG A 121 0.68 -15.21 -12.58
CA ARG A 121 2.05 -15.54 -12.98
C ARG A 121 2.12 -15.91 -14.46
N SER A 122 1.20 -16.75 -14.92
CA SER A 122 1.13 -17.16 -16.32
C SER A 122 0.85 -15.97 -17.24
N GLN A 123 -0.10 -15.10 -16.90
CA GLN A 123 -0.43 -13.90 -17.67
C GLN A 123 0.75 -12.92 -17.78
N ILE A 124 1.46 -12.70 -16.67
CA ILE A 124 2.68 -11.87 -16.64
C ILE A 124 3.75 -12.48 -17.57
N LEU A 125 3.98 -13.80 -17.44
CA LEU A 125 4.97 -14.53 -18.23
C LEU A 125 4.64 -14.52 -19.73
N HIS A 126 3.36 -14.66 -20.10
CA HIS A 126 2.89 -14.58 -21.49
C HIS A 126 3.04 -13.19 -22.10
N SER A 127 3.04 -12.16 -21.26
CA SER A 127 3.13 -10.76 -21.69
C SER A 127 4.54 -10.17 -21.53
N GLY A 128 5.55 -11.02 -21.32
CA GLY A 128 6.97 -10.66 -21.34
C GLY A 128 7.58 -10.29 -19.99
N GLY A 129 6.84 -10.42 -18.88
CA GLY A 129 7.31 -10.13 -17.53
C GLY A 129 7.93 -11.35 -16.84
N ASN A 130 8.61 -11.12 -15.71
CA ASN A 130 9.17 -12.14 -14.84
C ASN A 130 8.41 -12.22 -13.50
N PRO A 131 7.54 -13.23 -13.28
CA PRO A 131 6.72 -13.35 -12.07
C PRO A 131 7.44 -13.93 -10.84
N ASP A 132 8.69 -14.37 -10.99
CA ASP A 132 9.43 -15.12 -9.97
C ASP A 132 10.49 -14.28 -9.24
N ALA A 133 10.37 -12.95 -9.30
CA ALA A 133 11.30 -12.05 -8.62
C ALA A 133 11.06 -12.06 -7.09
N SER A 134 12.13 -11.83 -6.33
CA SER A 134 12.03 -11.62 -4.89
C SER A 134 11.48 -10.22 -4.57
N GLU A 135 10.95 -10.04 -3.36
CA GLU A 135 10.39 -8.76 -2.90
C GLU A 135 11.39 -7.58 -2.95
N LEU A 136 12.69 -7.85 -2.77
CA LEU A 136 13.75 -6.81 -2.76
C LEU A 136 14.21 -6.40 -4.17
N GLU A 137 14.04 -7.29 -5.14
CA GLU A 137 14.50 -7.10 -6.52
C GLU A 137 13.38 -6.80 -7.50
N THR A 138 12.13 -6.80 -7.04
CA THR A 138 10.97 -6.58 -7.90
C THR A 138 10.82 -5.13 -8.33
N ASP A 139 10.32 -4.91 -9.55
CA ASP A 139 9.91 -3.59 -10.03
C ASP A 139 8.42 -3.35 -9.69
N VAL A 140 7.61 -4.41 -9.63
CA VAL A 140 6.16 -4.35 -9.38
C VAL A 140 5.72 -5.41 -8.37
N ILE A 141 4.99 -5.03 -7.33
CA ILE A 141 4.37 -5.91 -6.34
C ILE A 141 2.89 -6.01 -6.66
N ILE A 142 2.39 -7.23 -6.87
CA ILE A 142 0.98 -7.50 -7.09
C ILE A 142 0.35 -7.95 -5.78
N ALA A 143 -0.62 -7.18 -5.28
CA ALA A 143 -1.32 -7.45 -4.02
C ALA A 143 -2.84 -7.47 -4.19
N ASP A 144 -3.56 -8.04 -3.21
CA ASP A 144 -5.02 -8.09 -3.25
C ASP A 144 -5.63 -6.78 -2.76
N HIS A 145 -6.53 -6.19 -3.54
CA HIS A 145 -7.25 -4.99 -3.15
C HIS A 145 -8.39 -5.30 -2.16
N GLY A 146 -8.77 -6.58 -2.02
CA GLY A 146 -9.72 -7.07 -1.02
C GLY A 146 -9.22 -6.95 0.43
N ASN A 147 -7.90 -6.83 0.63
CA ASN A 147 -7.28 -6.61 1.93
C ASN A 147 -6.61 -5.22 1.98
N PRO A 148 -7.38 -4.15 2.26
CA PRO A 148 -6.86 -2.79 2.20
C PRO A 148 -5.78 -2.52 3.24
N GLU A 149 -5.71 -3.26 4.35
CA GLU A 149 -4.70 -3.06 5.38
C GLU A 149 -3.31 -3.44 4.85
N VAL A 150 -3.18 -4.63 4.27
CA VAL A 150 -1.93 -5.12 3.67
C VAL A 150 -1.56 -4.28 2.45
N PHE A 151 -2.52 -4.01 1.56
CA PHE A 151 -2.29 -3.20 0.36
C PHE A 151 -1.77 -1.79 0.70
N ASN A 152 -2.42 -1.09 1.63
CA ASN A 152 -1.98 0.24 2.06
C ASN A 152 -0.64 0.20 2.82
N HIS A 153 -0.38 -0.88 3.56
CA HIS A 153 0.92 -1.07 4.21
C HIS A 153 2.03 -1.22 3.18
N LEU A 154 1.83 -2.05 2.16
CA LEU A 154 2.78 -2.25 1.06
C LEU A 154 3.03 -0.95 0.30
N ILE A 155 1.99 -0.17 -0.03
CA ILE A 155 2.16 1.16 -0.64
C ILE A 155 3.00 2.06 0.27
N LYS A 156 2.72 2.07 1.57
CA LYS A 156 3.42 2.94 2.52
C LYS A 156 4.90 2.57 2.68
N VAL A 157 5.23 1.28 2.71
CA VAL A 157 6.61 0.77 2.85
C VAL A 157 7.39 0.93 1.54
N ASN A 158 6.75 0.69 0.40
CA ASN A 158 7.40 0.72 -0.91
C ASN A 158 7.29 2.06 -1.65
N ASN A 159 6.68 3.08 -1.04
CA ASN A 159 6.47 4.40 -1.63
C ASN A 159 7.77 5.17 -1.98
N GLY A 160 8.94 4.59 -1.69
CA GLY A 160 10.25 5.10 -2.07
C GLY A 160 10.67 4.67 -3.46
N PHE A 161 10.00 5.18 -4.50
CA PHE A 161 10.36 5.22 -5.94
C PHE A 161 10.81 3.94 -6.67
N LYS A 162 11.19 2.86 -5.98
CA LYS A 162 11.84 1.69 -6.61
C LYS A 162 10.82 0.69 -7.12
N ASN A 163 9.74 0.48 -6.36
CA ASN A 163 8.78 -0.59 -6.60
C ASN A 163 7.37 0.00 -6.70
N HIS A 164 6.60 -0.42 -7.71
CA HIS A 164 5.18 -0.09 -7.85
C HIS A 164 4.33 -1.13 -7.12
N VAL A 165 3.26 -0.73 -6.44
CA VAL A 165 2.31 -1.65 -5.81
C VAL A 165 0.99 -1.56 -6.56
N GLU A 166 0.59 -2.65 -7.20
CA GLU A 166 -0.60 -2.72 -8.06
C GLU A 166 -1.49 -3.90 -7.68
N SER A 167 -2.75 -3.87 -8.14
CA SER A 167 -3.68 -4.99 -7.94
C SER A 167 -3.56 -6.04 -9.05
N PHE A 168 -4.06 -7.25 -8.83
CA PHE A 168 -4.08 -8.24 -9.92
C PHE A 168 -5.00 -7.84 -11.10
N GLN A 169 -6.03 -7.01 -10.84
CA GLN A 169 -6.91 -6.48 -11.88
C GLN A 169 -6.16 -5.53 -12.83
N TRP A 170 -5.13 -4.85 -12.33
CA TRP A 170 -4.26 -3.99 -13.13
C TRP A 170 -3.51 -4.80 -14.20
N VAL A 171 -3.03 -6.01 -13.89
CA VAL A 171 -2.35 -6.88 -14.87
C VAL A 171 -3.30 -7.20 -16.04
N LYS A 172 -4.53 -7.61 -15.72
CA LYS A 172 -5.56 -7.90 -16.71
C LYS A 172 -5.87 -6.66 -17.58
N LYS A 173 -6.05 -5.50 -16.94
CA LYS A 173 -6.31 -4.24 -17.63
C LYS A 173 -5.17 -3.86 -18.60
N CYS A 174 -3.91 -4.00 -18.18
CA CYS A 174 -2.76 -3.72 -19.05
C CYS A 174 -2.73 -4.65 -20.26
N ILE A 175 -3.02 -5.95 -20.07
CA ILE A 175 -3.07 -6.94 -21.15
C ILE A 175 -4.19 -6.61 -22.15
N GLU A 176 -5.39 -6.31 -21.65
CA GLU A 176 -6.55 -5.92 -22.46
C GLU A 176 -6.26 -4.65 -23.28
N GLN A 177 -5.71 -3.62 -22.66
CA GLN A 177 -5.34 -2.37 -23.32
C GLN A 177 -4.14 -2.53 -24.26
N GLY A 178 -3.29 -3.53 -24.01
CA GLY A 178 -2.05 -3.74 -24.75
C GLY A 178 -1.00 -2.65 -24.49
N GLU A 179 -1.05 -2.02 -23.32
CA GLU A 179 -0.14 -0.96 -22.87
C GLU A 179 0.13 -1.10 -21.37
N LEU A 180 1.36 -0.78 -20.96
CA LEU A 180 1.75 -0.72 -19.57
C LEU A 180 1.45 0.67 -19.00
N SER A 181 0.40 0.79 -18.18
CA SER A 181 0.03 2.04 -17.53
C SER A 181 -0.08 1.86 -16.01
N PHE A 182 0.82 2.47 -15.25
CA PHE A 182 0.77 2.41 -13.78
C PHE A 182 -0.34 3.28 -13.21
N THR A 183 -0.91 2.85 -12.08
CA THR A 183 -1.89 3.63 -11.32
C THR A 183 -1.18 4.83 -10.72
N PRO A 184 -1.57 6.08 -11.03
CA PRO A 184 -0.90 7.26 -10.52
C PRO A 184 -1.04 7.33 -8.99
N LEU A 185 0.08 7.53 -8.29
CA LEU A 185 0.08 7.75 -6.84
C LEU A 185 -0.50 9.14 -6.55
N VAL A 186 -1.78 9.18 -6.19
CA VAL A 186 -2.43 10.40 -5.74
C VAL A 186 -1.96 10.68 -4.31
N TYR A 187 -1.04 11.64 -4.17
CA TYR A 187 -0.66 12.15 -2.85
C TYR A 187 -1.89 12.77 -2.20
N LYS A 188 -2.48 12.06 -1.23
CA LYS A 188 -3.49 12.65 -0.36
C LYS A 188 -2.76 13.68 0.50
N ASN A 189 -3.01 14.97 0.23
CA ASN A 189 -2.50 16.04 1.08
C ASN A 189 -2.81 15.68 2.53
N PRO A 190 -1.79 15.62 3.42
CA PRO A 190 -2.00 15.29 4.81
C PRO A 190 -2.98 16.30 5.35
N GLY A 191 -4.21 15.84 5.62
CA GLY A 191 -5.39 16.69 5.80
C GLY A 191 -5.07 17.92 6.65
N GLY A 192 -4.94 19.05 5.96
CA GLY A 192 -4.66 20.35 6.53
C GLY A 192 -5.74 21.30 6.03
N ARG A 193 -6.24 22.16 6.92
CA ARG A 193 -7.17 23.21 6.52
C ARG A 193 -6.49 24.08 5.47
N ARG A 194 -7.23 24.53 4.47
CA ARG A 194 -6.67 25.42 3.45
C ARG A 194 -6.16 26.69 4.16
N PRO A 195 -4.95 27.18 3.86
CA PRO A 195 -4.53 28.50 4.32
C PRO A 195 -5.60 29.53 3.92
N GLY A 196 -6.22 30.19 4.91
CA GLY A 196 -7.32 31.14 4.71
C GLY A 196 -8.73 30.58 4.96
N GLU A 197 -8.89 29.28 5.14
CA GLU A 197 -10.15 28.70 5.63
C GLU A 197 -10.24 28.93 7.15
N GLU A 198 -10.87 30.04 7.51
CA GLU A 198 -11.10 30.40 8.90
C GLU A 198 -11.81 29.28 9.64
N ARG A 199 -11.42 29.06 10.90
CA ARG A 199 -12.10 28.09 11.72
C ARG A 199 -13.52 28.62 11.97
N THR A 200 -14.53 27.90 11.47
CA THR A 200 -15.92 28.16 11.85
C THR A 200 -15.97 28.31 13.38
N PRO A 201 -16.41 29.45 13.92
CA PRO A 201 -16.58 29.60 15.36
C PRO A 201 -17.80 28.80 15.79
N PHE A 202 -17.74 28.26 17.01
CA PHE A 202 -18.91 27.62 17.63
C PHE A 202 -19.93 28.69 18.00
N THR A 203 -21.17 28.50 17.55
CA THR A 203 -22.30 29.33 17.94
C THR A 203 -22.85 28.90 19.30
N ASP A 204 -23.70 29.72 19.92
CA ASP A 204 -24.36 29.31 21.17
C ASP A 204 -25.43 28.22 20.90
N GLU A 205 -26.04 28.20 19.70
CA GLU A 205 -26.93 27.13 19.24
C GLU A 205 -26.19 25.79 19.11
N ASP A 206 -24.98 25.81 18.53
CA ASP A 206 -24.10 24.65 18.43
C ASP A 206 -23.81 24.03 19.81
N GLU A 207 -23.54 24.89 20.80
CA GLU A 207 -23.33 24.45 22.18
C GLU A 207 -24.58 23.89 22.82
N HIS A 208 -25.74 24.49 22.55
CA HIS A 208 -27.02 24.02 23.08
C HIS A 208 -27.34 22.62 22.53
N HIS A 209 -27.21 22.41 21.23
CA HIS A 209 -27.42 21.09 20.62
C HIS A 209 -26.39 20.06 21.12
N LEU A 210 -25.13 20.47 21.33
CA LEU A 210 -24.12 19.60 21.94
C LEU A 210 -24.52 19.20 23.36
N CYS A 211 -25.01 20.14 24.19
CA CYS A 211 -25.50 19.85 25.53
C CYS A 211 -26.71 18.90 25.49
N GLN A 212 -27.64 19.09 24.56
CA GLN A 212 -28.80 18.22 24.37
C GLN A 212 -28.39 16.79 24.01
N TRP A 213 -27.42 16.63 23.10
CA TRP A 213 -26.86 15.33 22.75
C TRP A 213 -26.20 14.63 23.95
N ILE A 214 -25.38 15.36 24.71
CA ILE A 214 -24.72 14.80 25.90
C ILE A 214 -25.75 14.45 26.98
N ALA A 215 -26.76 15.29 27.19
CA ALA A 215 -27.86 15.03 28.12
C ALA A 215 -28.62 13.75 27.76
N GLU A 216 -28.85 13.51 26.47
CA GLU A 216 -29.54 12.32 25.98
C GLU A 216 -28.70 11.04 26.16
N LYS A 217 -27.39 11.09 25.86
CA LYS A 217 -26.52 9.90 25.91
C LYS A 217 -25.94 9.61 27.28
N ILE A 218 -25.56 10.65 28.04
CA ILE A 218 -24.91 10.55 29.35
C ILE A 218 -25.52 11.60 30.31
N PRO A 219 -26.75 11.35 30.81
CA PRO A 219 -27.51 12.32 31.59
C PRO A 219 -26.80 12.78 32.86
N TYR A 220 -26.06 11.89 33.53
CA TYR A 220 -25.42 12.18 34.81
C TYR A 220 -23.90 12.25 34.69
N LYS A 221 -23.31 13.31 35.25
CA LYS A 221 -21.87 13.56 35.19
C LYS A 221 -21.05 12.49 35.93
N ASN A 222 -21.58 11.99 37.04
CA ASN A 222 -20.93 10.98 37.90
C ASN A 222 -20.74 9.62 37.22
N THR A 223 -21.54 9.31 36.20
CA THR A 223 -21.38 8.11 35.36
C THR A 223 -20.07 8.16 34.55
N GLY A 224 -19.45 9.34 34.42
CA GLY A 224 -18.24 9.55 33.63
C GLY A 224 -18.54 9.56 32.13
N GLY A 225 -17.51 9.41 31.29
CA GLY A 225 -17.70 9.18 29.84
C GLY A 225 -18.04 10.38 28.96
N ARG A 226 -18.48 11.53 29.52
CA ARG A 226 -18.76 12.76 28.74
C ARG A 226 -17.56 13.27 27.92
N THR A 227 -16.32 12.87 28.26
CA THR A 227 -15.09 13.21 27.52
C THR A 227 -14.55 12.07 26.65
N GLY A 228 -15.30 10.98 26.47
CA GLY A 228 -14.87 9.82 25.67
C GLY A 228 -14.98 10.10 24.17
N ASN A 229 -14.02 9.64 23.36
CA ASN A 229 -13.98 9.91 21.92
C ASN A 229 -15.20 9.34 21.18
N LYS A 230 -15.67 8.15 21.56
CA LYS A 230 -16.81 7.47 20.92
C LYS A 230 -18.09 8.31 20.91
N LEU A 231 -18.36 9.06 21.99
CA LEU A 231 -19.56 9.91 22.08
C LEU A 231 -19.63 10.96 20.97
N TYR A 232 -18.48 11.56 20.63
CA TYR A 232 -18.39 12.61 19.62
C TYR A 232 -18.22 12.04 18.21
N GLN A 233 -17.61 10.86 18.07
CA GLN A 233 -17.59 10.14 16.80
C GLN A 233 -19.02 9.77 16.37
N GLN A 234 -19.83 9.23 17.29
CA GLN A 234 -21.24 8.93 17.06
C GLN A 234 -22.08 10.18 16.76
N LEU A 235 -21.76 11.32 17.40
CA LEU A 235 -22.40 12.59 17.08
C LEU A 235 -22.18 12.96 15.60
N VAL A 236 -20.93 12.88 15.12
CA VAL A 236 -20.57 13.20 13.74
C VAL A 236 -21.14 12.21 12.73
N GLU A 237 -21.20 10.91 13.08
CA GLU A 237 -21.84 9.88 12.25
C GLU A 237 -23.32 10.17 12.02
N LYS A 238 -24.02 10.75 13.01
CA LYS A 238 -25.41 11.22 12.86
C LYS A 238 -25.56 12.48 12.01
N GLY A 239 -24.48 13.12 11.55
CA GLY A 239 -24.55 14.34 10.75
C GLY A 239 -25.33 14.20 9.44
N GLU A 240 -25.56 12.98 8.96
CA GLU A 240 -26.40 12.68 7.79
C GLU A 240 -27.90 12.65 8.11
N GLU A 241 -28.29 12.56 9.38
CA GLU A 241 -29.70 12.55 9.80
C GLU A 241 -30.32 13.97 9.71
N PRO A 242 -31.60 14.10 9.28
CA PRO A 242 -32.28 15.39 9.27
C PRO A 242 -32.27 16.05 10.66
N GLY A 243 -31.83 17.30 10.74
CA GLY A 243 -31.71 18.06 12.00
C GLY A 243 -30.32 18.01 12.66
N TYR A 244 -29.42 17.12 12.22
CA TYR A 244 -28.04 17.05 12.72
C TYR A 244 -27.01 17.74 11.81
N GLY A 245 -27.46 18.51 10.81
CA GLY A 245 -26.56 19.22 9.87
C GLY A 245 -25.54 20.15 10.55
N TRP A 246 -25.87 20.69 11.74
CA TRP A 246 -24.95 21.51 12.54
C TRP A 246 -23.68 20.76 12.95
N VAL A 247 -23.73 19.44 13.09
CA VAL A 247 -22.59 18.64 13.54
C VAL A 247 -21.44 18.66 12.53
N LYS A 248 -21.75 18.70 11.23
CA LYS A 248 -20.76 18.70 10.14
C LYS A 248 -19.87 19.95 10.13
N ARG A 249 -20.27 21.02 10.83
CA ARG A 249 -19.50 22.28 10.94
C ARG A 249 -18.15 22.11 11.62
N HIS A 250 -17.99 21.09 12.46
CA HIS A 250 -16.76 20.84 13.21
C HIS A 250 -16.43 19.35 13.29
N THR A 251 -15.14 19.03 13.41
CA THR A 251 -14.70 17.65 13.61
C THR A 251 -15.07 17.15 15.01
N TRP A 252 -15.21 15.83 15.20
CA TRP A 252 -15.51 15.25 16.51
C TRP A 252 -14.49 15.65 17.60
N GLN A 253 -13.20 15.82 17.23
CA GLN A 253 -12.17 16.30 18.15
C GLN A 253 -12.45 17.74 18.60
N SER A 254 -12.92 18.58 17.68
CA SER A 254 -13.24 19.98 17.96
C SER A 254 -14.44 20.08 18.91
N TRP A 255 -15.51 19.30 18.68
CA TRP A 255 -16.65 19.20 19.59
C TRP A 255 -16.25 18.74 20.99
N ARG A 256 -15.41 17.71 21.07
CA ARG A 256 -14.89 17.19 22.34
C ARG A 256 -14.08 18.23 23.10
N GLU A 257 -13.15 18.89 22.42
CA GLU A 257 -12.32 19.92 23.05
C GLU A 257 -13.15 21.14 23.44
N ARG A 258 -14.21 21.48 22.69
CA ARG A 258 -15.15 22.54 23.07
C ARG A 258 -15.86 22.22 24.37
N TYR A 259 -16.44 21.02 24.51
CA TYR A 259 -17.03 20.58 25.77
C TYR A 259 -16.02 20.59 26.91
N LYS A 260 -14.84 19.99 26.69
CA LYS A 260 -13.78 19.89 27.72
C LYS A 260 -13.34 21.26 28.23
N LYS A 261 -13.19 22.26 27.36
CA LYS A 261 -12.81 23.63 27.75
C LYS A 261 -13.96 24.39 28.42
N ASN A 262 -15.19 24.12 28.01
CA ASN A 262 -16.37 24.85 28.47
C ASN A 262 -17.21 24.05 29.49
N THR A 263 -16.63 23.03 30.12
CA THR A 263 -17.34 22.10 31.01
C THR A 263 -18.10 22.83 32.13
N ALA A 264 -17.51 23.88 32.71
CA ALA A 264 -18.13 24.66 33.78
C ALA A 264 -19.42 25.39 33.34
N ARG A 265 -19.52 25.77 32.05
CA ARG A 265 -20.70 26.42 31.46
C ARG A 265 -21.73 25.41 30.98
N MET A 266 -21.26 24.32 30.35
CA MET A 266 -22.13 23.32 29.73
C MET A 266 -22.73 22.34 30.73
N ASP A 267 -22.03 21.97 31.80
CA ASP A 267 -22.57 21.02 32.79
C ASP A 267 -23.87 21.50 33.46
N PRO A 268 -24.01 22.77 33.90
CA PRO A 268 -25.28 23.30 34.39
C PRO A 268 -26.41 23.24 33.35
N LEU A 269 -26.11 23.51 32.08
CA LEU A 269 -27.10 23.44 30.99
C LEU A 269 -27.55 22.00 30.75
N ILE A 270 -26.61 21.05 30.72
CA ILE A 270 -26.91 19.62 30.60
C ILE A 270 -27.80 19.17 31.77
N THR A 271 -27.46 19.54 33.00
CA THR A 271 -28.27 19.21 34.18
C THR A 271 -29.70 19.76 34.04
N ARG A 272 -29.85 21.02 33.62
CA ARG A 272 -31.16 21.62 33.39
C ARG A 272 -31.96 20.89 32.30
N ILE A 273 -31.34 20.53 31.18
CA ILE A 273 -31.99 19.75 30.10
C ILE A 273 -32.45 18.39 30.62
N VAL A 274 -31.62 17.71 31.43
CA VAL A 274 -31.98 16.41 32.04
C VAL A 274 -33.15 16.57 33.02
N ASP A 275 -33.15 17.62 33.84
CA ASP A 275 -34.21 17.93 34.80
C ASP A 275 -35.54 18.27 34.12
N GLU A 276 -35.49 18.98 32.97
CA GLU A 276 -36.67 19.33 32.17
C GLU A 276 -37.23 18.10 31.42
N ARG A 277 -36.36 17.30 30.80
CA ARG A 277 -36.77 16.13 30.00
C ARG A 277 -37.22 14.95 30.87
N LYS A 278 -36.90 14.98 32.19
CA LYS A 278 -37.19 13.93 33.20
C LYS A 278 -37.18 12.54 32.56
N PRO A 279 -36.01 12.07 32.08
CA PRO A 279 -35.92 10.76 31.45
C PRO A 279 -36.60 9.73 32.35
N ALA A 280 -37.53 8.97 31.77
CA ALA A 280 -38.37 8.04 32.51
C ALA A 280 -37.47 7.20 33.42
N LEU A 281 -37.84 7.14 34.71
CA LEU A 281 -37.04 6.57 35.79
C LEU A 281 -36.79 5.06 35.52
N GLY A 282 -35.81 4.74 34.65
CA GLY A 282 -35.62 3.40 34.07
C GLY A 282 -34.87 3.38 32.73
N GLU A 283 -34.93 4.43 31.92
CA GLU A 283 -34.09 4.59 30.72
C GLU A 283 -32.70 5.08 31.12
N MET A 284 -31.88 4.18 31.64
CA MET A 284 -30.46 4.47 31.83
C MET A 284 -29.81 4.56 30.45
N GLY A 285 -29.30 5.75 30.10
CA GLY A 285 -28.73 6.05 28.78
C GLY A 285 -27.74 4.99 28.25
N GLN A 286 -27.44 5.07 26.95
CA GLN A 286 -26.78 4.03 26.13
C GLN A 286 -25.45 3.43 26.67
N TYR A 287 -24.84 4.02 27.70
CA TYR A 287 -23.61 3.53 28.35
C TYR A 287 -23.80 3.08 29.81
N GLY A 288 -25.04 2.92 30.27
CA GLY A 288 -25.43 2.62 31.64
C GLY A 288 -25.39 1.14 32.03
N TYR A 289 -24.23 0.49 31.96
CA TYR A 289 -23.95 -0.69 32.79
C TYR A 289 -22.53 -0.60 33.37
N VAL A 290 -22.37 0.21 34.41
CA VAL A 290 -21.24 0.08 35.33
C VAL A 290 -21.72 -0.79 36.48
N ARG A 291 -21.16 -2.00 36.60
CA ARG A 291 -21.39 -2.87 37.75
C ARG A 291 -21.05 -2.06 39.01
N LYS A 292 -21.95 -2.05 40.01
CA LYS A 292 -21.59 -1.60 41.37
C LYS A 292 -20.30 -2.36 41.73
N PRO A 293 -19.22 -1.68 42.16
CA PRO A 293 -18.11 -2.41 42.75
C PRO A 293 -18.69 -3.22 43.91
N GLU A 294 -18.61 -4.53 43.80
CA GLU A 294 -18.92 -5.44 44.90
C GLU A 294 -18.12 -4.94 46.11
N PRO A 295 -18.70 -4.85 47.32
CA PRO A 295 -17.97 -4.39 48.49
C PRO A 295 -16.79 -5.34 48.70
N SER A 296 -15.61 -4.92 48.24
CA SER A 296 -14.42 -5.74 48.35
C SER A 296 -14.18 -6.00 49.83
N ALA A 297 -14.24 -7.27 50.24
CA ALA A 297 -13.88 -7.67 51.59
C ALA A 297 -12.54 -7.02 51.96
N ARG A 298 -12.53 -6.31 53.09
CA ARG A 298 -11.39 -5.57 53.65
C ARG A 298 -10.09 -6.38 53.50
N LYS A 299 -9.26 -6.05 52.51
CA LYS A 299 -7.87 -6.47 52.50
C LYS A 299 -7.18 -5.77 53.67
N ARG A 300 -6.76 -6.58 54.65
CA ARG A 300 -5.95 -6.18 55.81
C ARG A 300 -4.72 -5.41 55.33
N ASN A 301 -4.59 -4.18 55.84
CA ASN A 301 -3.39 -3.36 55.80
C ASN A 301 -2.11 -4.20 56.06
N SER A 302 -1.22 -4.30 55.07
CA SER A 302 0.19 -4.50 55.33
C SER A 302 0.83 -3.14 55.61
N GLY A 303 1.49 -3.04 56.77
CA GLY A 303 1.86 -1.79 57.39
C GLY A 303 2.86 -0.96 56.60
N LYS A 304 2.48 0.30 56.37
CA LYS A 304 3.40 1.39 56.01
C LYS A 304 3.78 2.10 57.32
N ARG A 305 4.86 1.66 57.97
CA ARG A 305 5.49 2.39 59.08
C ARG A 305 6.19 3.62 58.50
N LYS A 306 5.60 4.80 58.74
CA LYS A 306 6.30 6.08 58.79
C LYS A 306 6.96 6.20 60.16
N ALA A 307 8.25 6.52 60.21
CA ALA A 307 8.90 7.13 61.36
C ALA A 307 9.60 8.38 60.85
N SER A 308 9.38 9.49 61.53
CA SER A 308 9.91 10.81 61.22
C SER A 308 10.62 11.39 62.44
N THR A 309 11.87 11.83 62.22
CA THR A 309 12.60 12.98 62.84
C THR A 309 13.03 12.94 64.32
N PRO A 310 13.95 13.82 64.78
CA PRO A 310 15.18 14.40 64.18
C PRO A 310 16.39 14.39 65.17
N LEU A 311 17.65 14.59 64.72
CA LEU A 311 18.66 15.39 65.46
C LEU A 311 19.95 15.64 64.64
N GLU A 312 20.54 16.81 64.90
CA GLU A 312 21.78 17.38 64.39
C GLU A 312 23.05 16.58 64.77
N GLY A 313 24.14 16.74 64.02
CA GLY A 313 25.47 16.30 64.48
C GLY A 313 26.51 16.15 63.38
N ASP A 314 27.36 17.16 63.32
CA ASP A 314 28.65 17.34 62.64
C ASP A 314 29.59 16.12 62.58
N GLY A 315 30.52 16.12 61.61
CA GLY A 315 31.75 15.32 61.70
C GLY A 315 32.16 14.50 60.48
N ALA A 316 33.29 14.91 59.91
CA ALA A 316 34.10 14.33 58.85
C ALA A 316 34.55 12.85 59.06
N ILE A 317 35.35 12.36 58.10
CA ILE A 317 36.14 11.09 58.02
C ILE A 317 35.32 9.79 57.87
N ASP A 318 35.61 8.81 57.00
CA ASP A 318 36.86 8.44 56.34
C ASP A 318 36.62 7.67 55.03
N ALA A 319 37.45 7.95 54.03
CA ALA A 319 37.50 7.26 52.74
C ALA A 319 38.42 6.03 52.84
N GLU A 320 37.99 4.96 53.53
CA GLU A 320 38.75 3.71 53.58
C GLU A 320 37.87 2.47 53.87
N ARG A 321 36.79 2.29 53.10
CA ARG A 321 35.96 1.07 53.20
C ARG A 321 35.31 0.59 51.89
N ILE A 322 35.88 1.00 50.75
CA ILE A 322 35.52 0.50 49.41
C ILE A 322 36.74 -0.25 48.85
N ALA A 323 37.17 -1.32 49.51
CA ALA A 323 38.22 -2.22 48.99
C ALA A 323 38.23 -3.65 49.58
N ALA A 324 37.30 -4.03 50.47
CA ALA A 324 37.41 -5.30 51.22
C ALA A 324 36.08 -6.06 51.40
N ALA A 325 35.31 -6.25 50.33
CA ALA A 325 34.21 -7.22 50.30
C ALA A 325 34.16 -8.01 48.98
N LEU A 326 35.34 -8.20 48.37
CA LEU A 326 35.60 -9.17 47.30
C LEU A 326 36.03 -10.49 47.95
N ALA A 327 35.17 -11.06 48.80
CA ALA A 327 35.36 -12.39 49.37
C ALA A 327 34.06 -12.93 50.00
N GLY A 328 33.48 -13.95 49.38
CA GLY A 328 32.83 -15.04 50.12
C GLY A 328 31.31 -15.01 50.28
N HIS A 329 30.70 -16.06 49.72
CA HIS A 329 29.52 -16.77 50.24
C HIS A 329 28.15 -16.08 50.20
N MET A 330 27.44 -16.28 49.08
CA MET A 330 25.97 -16.27 49.02
C MET A 330 25.45 -17.72 48.94
N PRO A 331 24.47 -18.14 49.77
CA PRO A 331 23.81 -19.44 49.62
C PRO A 331 22.71 -19.36 48.55
N LEU A 332 22.72 -20.30 47.61
CA LEU A 332 21.70 -20.44 46.56
C LEU A 332 20.48 -21.23 47.07
N PRO A 333 19.25 -20.81 46.76
CA PRO A 333 18.04 -21.61 46.98
C PRO A 333 17.89 -22.70 45.91
N HIS A 334 17.47 -23.87 46.38
CA HIS A 334 17.20 -25.08 45.60
C HIS A 334 16.05 -24.93 44.61
N GLY A 335 16.20 -25.53 43.42
CA GLY A 335 15.07 -26.10 42.68
C GLY A 335 14.87 -25.63 41.23
N MET A 336 15.77 -26.00 40.32
CA MET A 336 15.40 -26.29 38.91
C MET A 336 16.36 -27.34 38.32
N PRO A 337 15.85 -28.28 37.48
CA PRO A 337 16.64 -29.37 36.92
C PRO A 337 17.58 -28.91 35.78
N PRO A 338 18.78 -29.51 35.65
CA PRO A 338 19.80 -29.06 34.70
C PRO A 338 19.62 -29.63 33.28
N PRO A 339 20.21 -28.96 32.27
CA PRO A 339 20.35 -29.48 30.91
C PRO A 339 21.53 -30.46 30.81
N PHE A 340 21.37 -31.54 30.05
CA PHE A 340 22.45 -32.50 29.80
C PHE A 340 23.46 -31.97 28.77
N PRO A 341 24.78 -32.14 29.00
CA PRO A 341 25.85 -31.80 28.06
C PRO A 341 26.16 -32.92 27.05
N PRO A 342 26.96 -32.64 26.00
CA PRO A 342 27.23 -33.54 24.89
C PRO A 342 28.42 -34.49 25.15
N ASP A 343 28.52 -35.51 24.28
CA ASP A 343 29.57 -36.51 24.10
C ASP A 343 29.55 -37.76 24.99
N HIS A 344 29.12 -38.89 24.40
CA HIS A 344 29.88 -40.14 24.22
C HIS A 344 28.91 -41.25 23.76
N PHE A 345 28.95 -41.62 22.47
CA PHE A 345 28.25 -42.80 21.93
C PHE A 345 29.19 -44.01 21.91
N PRO A 346 28.91 -45.08 22.67
CA PRO A 346 29.33 -46.43 22.32
C PRO A 346 28.13 -47.18 21.71
N GLY A 347 28.44 -48.07 20.76
CA GLY A 347 27.48 -48.79 19.95
C GLY A 347 26.41 -49.56 20.75
N GLY A 348 25.20 -49.56 20.20
CA GLY A 348 24.08 -50.36 20.65
C GLY A 348 23.05 -50.44 19.54
N GLN A 349 22.74 -51.67 19.13
CA GLN A 349 21.77 -52.04 18.10
C GLN A 349 20.42 -51.35 18.30
N LEU A 350 19.89 -50.75 17.24
CA LEU A 350 18.49 -50.31 17.18
C LEU A 350 17.59 -51.51 16.88
N PRO A 351 16.46 -51.68 17.60
CA PRO A 351 15.42 -52.64 17.24
C PRO A 351 14.62 -52.16 16.00
N PRO A 352 14.05 -53.08 15.21
CA PRO A 352 13.27 -52.75 14.02
C PRO A 352 11.92 -52.09 14.38
N PRO A 353 11.38 -51.20 13.52
CA PRO A 353 10.04 -50.65 13.68
C PRO A 353 8.96 -51.71 13.40
N PRO A 354 7.79 -51.65 14.09
CA PRO A 354 6.70 -52.59 13.86
C PRO A 354 6.00 -52.28 12.53
N PHE A 355 6.13 -53.20 11.58
CA PHE A 355 5.23 -53.32 10.43
C PHE A 355 3.86 -53.83 10.90
N GLY A 356 2.80 -53.17 10.44
CA GLY A 356 1.42 -53.61 10.65
C GLY A 356 0.44 -52.82 9.79
N PHE A 357 0.64 -52.79 8.47
CA PHE A 357 -0.41 -52.34 7.54
C PHE A 357 -1.28 -53.55 7.14
N PRO A 358 -2.62 -53.49 7.30
CA PRO A 358 -3.50 -54.55 6.85
C PRO A 358 -3.61 -54.57 5.31
N PRO A 359 -3.81 -55.74 4.69
CA PRO A 359 -3.88 -55.87 3.25
C PRO A 359 -5.31 -55.70 2.71
N HIS A 360 -5.42 -55.15 1.50
CA HIS A 360 -6.56 -55.21 0.58
C HIS A 360 -7.88 -54.51 0.99
N MET A 361 -8.05 -53.25 0.55
CA MET A 361 -9.38 -52.73 0.18
C MET A 361 -9.53 -52.70 -1.34
N PRO A 362 -10.64 -53.20 -1.92
CA PRO A 362 -10.92 -53.09 -3.34
C PRO A 362 -11.32 -51.65 -3.73
N PRO A 363 -11.10 -51.23 -4.99
CA PRO A 363 -11.49 -49.90 -5.47
C PRO A 363 -13.02 -49.73 -5.52
N PRO A 364 -13.54 -48.50 -5.36
CA PRO A 364 -14.96 -48.22 -5.50
C PRO A 364 -15.43 -48.42 -6.95
N PRO A 365 -16.68 -48.88 -7.17
CA PRO A 365 -17.24 -49.05 -8.51
C PRO A 365 -17.46 -47.70 -9.21
N PRO A 366 -17.44 -47.67 -10.56
CA PRO A 366 -17.76 -46.47 -11.35
C PRO A 366 -19.22 -46.04 -11.13
N PRO A 367 -19.54 -44.74 -11.22
CA PRO A 367 -20.91 -44.26 -11.08
C PRO A 367 -21.80 -44.87 -12.17
N GLU A 368 -22.78 -45.65 -11.73
CA GLU A 368 -23.84 -46.19 -12.56
C GLU A 368 -24.61 -45.06 -13.26
N ALA A 369 -24.77 -45.23 -14.57
CA ALA A 369 -25.65 -44.44 -15.39
C ALA A 369 -27.08 -44.50 -14.84
N MET A 370 -27.60 -43.34 -14.43
CA MET A 370 -29.01 -43.16 -14.14
C MET A 370 -29.84 -43.46 -15.42
N PRO A 371 -30.87 -44.33 -15.34
CA PRO A 371 -31.73 -44.62 -16.47
C PRO A 371 -32.67 -43.45 -16.77
N GLY A 372 -32.92 -43.26 -18.06
CA GLY A 372 -33.70 -42.17 -18.62
C GLY A 372 -35.09 -42.03 -17.98
N MET A 373 -35.39 -40.80 -17.57
CA MET A 373 -36.77 -40.36 -17.42
C MET A 373 -37.32 -40.01 -18.80
N GLY A 374 -38.48 -40.60 -19.07
CA GLY A 374 -39.12 -40.63 -20.37
C GLY A 374 -39.60 -39.27 -20.86
N GLY A 375 -39.73 -39.20 -22.18
CA GLY A 375 -40.45 -38.14 -22.85
C GLY A 375 -41.91 -38.10 -22.40
N GLY A 376 -42.34 -36.91 -22.05
CA GLY A 376 -43.74 -36.50 -22.00
C GLY A 376 -44.00 -35.48 -23.11
N PRO A 377 -45.18 -35.53 -23.75
CA PRO A 377 -45.49 -34.71 -24.92
C PRO A 377 -45.68 -33.23 -24.58
N MET A 378 -45.24 -32.38 -25.51
CA MET A 378 -45.38 -30.94 -25.51
C MET A 378 -46.87 -30.57 -25.69
N ASP A 379 -47.51 -30.12 -24.62
CA ASP A 379 -48.77 -29.41 -24.69
C ASP A 379 -48.54 -27.90 -24.84
N HIS A 380 -49.32 -27.34 -25.74
CA HIS A 380 -49.34 -25.97 -26.22
C HIS A 380 -49.49 -24.93 -25.09
N MET A 381 -48.61 -23.93 -25.07
CA MET A 381 -48.90 -22.62 -24.46
C MET A 381 -48.92 -21.51 -25.53
N PRO A 382 -49.94 -20.64 -25.51
CA PRO A 382 -50.14 -19.60 -26.52
C PRO A 382 -49.32 -18.32 -26.26
N PRO A 383 -49.06 -17.50 -27.30
CA PRO A 383 -48.36 -16.23 -27.18
C PRO A 383 -49.24 -15.10 -26.59
N PRO A 384 -48.62 -14.06 -25.99
CA PRO A 384 -49.31 -12.95 -25.33
C PRO A 384 -49.96 -11.96 -26.32
N PRO A 385 -51.01 -11.22 -25.89
CA PRO A 385 -51.88 -10.47 -26.79
C PRO A 385 -51.28 -9.13 -27.28
N HIS A 386 -51.56 -8.89 -28.56
CA HIS A 386 -51.32 -7.67 -29.31
C HIS A 386 -51.96 -6.42 -28.69
N GLN A 387 -51.20 -5.32 -28.66
CA GLN A 387 -51.71 -3.96 -28.52
C GLN A 387 -52.14 -3.41 -29.89
N PRO A 388 -53.23 -2.63 -29.98
CA PRO A 388 -53.75 -2.16 -31.25
C PRO A 388 -53.02 -0.92 -31.78
N GLN A 389 -52.75 -0.95 -33.09
CA GLN A 389 -52.36 0.18 -33.92
C GLN A 389 -53.44 1.29 -33.87
N ARG A 390 -52.99 2.54 -33.84
CA ARG A 390 -53.79 3.70 -34.24
C ARG A 390 -53.04 4.53 -35.26
N ASP A 391 -53.81 4.89 -36.27
CA ASP A 391 -53.43 5.56 -37.51
C ASP A 391 -52.91 6.99 -37.34
N SER A 392 -52.11 7.36 -38.34
CA SER A 392 -51.64 8.68 -38.71
C SER A 392 -52.76 9.69 -38.95
N GLN A 393 -52.59 10.95 -38.53
CA GLN A 393 -53.09 12.14 -39.23
C GLN A 393 -52.42 13.45 -38.73
N SER A 394 -51.75 14.12 -39.68
CA SER A 394 -51.77 15.56 -40.03
C SER A 394 -51.81 16.70 -38.97
N GLN A 395 -50.88 17.65 -39.15
CA GLN A 395 -50.79 19.06 -38.68
C GLN A 395 -52.10 19.91 -38.84
N PRO A 396 -52.28 21.17 -38.33
CA PRO A 396 -51.27 22.21 -37.95
C PRO A 396 -51.56 23.18 -36.75
N GLN A 397 -50.52 23.96 -36.40
CA GLN A 397 -50.45 25.35 -35.87
C GLN A 397 -51.20 25.84 -34.59
N SER A 398 -50.45 26.67 -33.84
CA SER A 398 -50.79 27.88 -33.04
C SER A 398 -50.83 27.83 -31.49
N GLN A 399 -49.91 28.62 -30.91
CA GLN A 399 -50.04 29.58 -29.78
C GLN A 399 -50.05 29.13 -28.30
N SER A 400 -49.11 29.80 -27.59
CA SER A 400 -49.17 30.44 -26.25
C SER A 400 -49.07 29.64 -24.93
N GLN A 401 -48.08 30.10 -24.13
CA GLN A 401 -48.04 30.24 -22.66
C GLN A 401 -48.17 28.94 -21.83
N SER A 402 -47.23 28.53 -20.97
CA SER A 402 -46.79 29.24 -19.75
C SER A 402 -45.59 28.51 -19.13
N GLN A 403 -44.67 29.25 -18.48
CA GLN A 403 -43.66 28.72 -17.55
C GLN A 403 -44.29 28.00 -16.35
N PRO A 404 -43.53 27.15 -15.64
CA PRO A 404 -43.03 27.63 -14.35
C PRO A 404 -41.56 27.25 -14.04
N GLU A 405 -40.89 28.27 -13.50
CA GLU A 405 -39.94 28.31 -12.38
C GLU A 405 -38.87 27.23 -12.20
N ALA A 406 -37.64 27.73 -12.28
CA ALA A 406 -36.41 27.14 -11.79
C ALA A 406 -36.39 27.04 -10.26
N GLY A 407 -36.09 25.84 -9.75
CA GLY A 407 -35.60 25.63 -8.39
C GLY A 407 -34.07 25.56 -8.38
N PRO A 408 -33.39 26.15 -7.38
CA PRO A 408 -31.93 26.27 -7.36
C PRO A 408 -31.27 24.92 -7.06
N SER A 409 -30.42 24.49 -8.00
CA SER A 409 -29.52 23.35 -7.87
C SER A 409 -28.45 23.65 -6.81
N GLY A 410 -28.56 22.98 -5.66
CA GLY A 410 -27.62 23.08 -4.55
C GLY A 410 -26.30 22.38 -4.87
N GLU A 411 -25.24 23.20 -4.84
CA GLU A 411 -23.90 22.93 -4.31
C GLU A 411 -23.09 21.81 -4.99
N GLY A 412 -22.23 22.28 -5.91
CA GLY A 412 -21.19 21.49 -6.52
C GLY A 412 -20.16 20.98 -5.51
N GLU A 413 -20.00 19.66 -5.49
CA GLU A 413 -18.78 19.00 -5.06
C GLU A 413 -17.64 19.57 -5.90
N SER A 414 -16.87 20.49 -5.29
CA SER A 414 -15.67 21.04 -5.91
C SER A 414 -14.63 19.94 -6.02
N GLN A 415 -14.69 19.24 -7.14
CA GLN A 415 -13.70 18.32 -7.65
C GLN A 415 -12.35 19.03 -7.60
N TRP A 416 -11.53 18.65 -6.62
CA TRP A 416 -10.16 19.17 -6.54
C TRP A 416 -9.48 18.88 -7.89
N PRO A 417 -8.74 19.84 -8.47
CA PRO A 417 -7.82 19.51 -9.54
C PRO A 417 -6.77 18.56 -8.94
N ILE A 418 -7.00 17.26 -9.10
CA ILE A 418 -6.04 16.21 -8.79
C ILE A 418 -4.84 16.51 -9.68
N ARG A 419 -3.74 16.99 -9.09
CA ARG A 419 -2.48 17.11 -9.81
C ARG A 419 -1.92 15.71 -9.99
N GLU A 420 -2.35 15.05 -11.06
CA GLU A 420 -1.70 13.85 -11.59
C GLU A 420 -0.32 14.28 -12.09
N GLY A 421 0.72 13.98 -11.32
CA GLY A 421 2.08 14.35 -11.68
C GLY A 421 3.05 13.28 -11.26
N THR A 422 3.77 12.71 -12.23
CA THR A 422 4.94 11.82 -12.05
C THR A 422 6.20 12.55 -11.55
N GLY A 423 6.05 13.78 -11.04
CA GLY A 423 7.16 14.61 -10.57
C GLY A 423 7.66 14.20 -9.18
N PRO A 424 8.92 14.53 -8.83
CA PRO A 424 9.48 14.25 -7.51
C PRO A 424 8.65 14.93 -6.40
N GLN A 425 8.46 14.23 -5.28
CA GLN A 425 7.69 14.75 -4.14
C GLN A 425 8.23 16.13 -3.72
N PRO A 426 7.37 17.14 -3.54
CA PRO A 426 7.81 18.48 -3.15
C PRO A 426 8.52 18.44 -1.79
N ASN A 427 9.52 19.29 -1.59
CA ASN A 427 10.44 19.24 -0.44
C ASN A 427 9.76 19.22 0.94
N TRP A 428 8.53 19.73 1.07
CA TRP A 428 7.76 19.69 2.33
C TRP A 428 7.18 18.31 2.66
N ALA A 429 7.07 17.41 1.68
CA ALA A 429 6.56 16.05 1.84
C ALA A 429 7.64 15.03 2.22
N LYS A 430 8.93 15.37 2.08
CA LYS A 430 10.05 14.54 2.55
C LYS A 430 9.97 14.41 4.07
N ARG A 431 9.59 13.22 4.57
CA ARG A 431 9.62 12.92 6.00
C ARG A 431 11.06 12.74 6.44
N LYS A 432 11.37 13.30 7.61
CA LYS A 432 12.67 13.31 8.30
C LYS A 432 13.11 11.94 8.85
N ALA A 433 12.64 10.84 8.27
CA ALA A 433 12.76 9.48 8.82
C ALA A 433 13.85 8.62 8.15
N ASP A 434 14.45 9.07 7.04
CA ASP A 434 15.54 8.34 6.36
C ASP A 434 16.96 8.80 6.79
N ASP A 435 17.07 9.71 7.76
CA ASP A 435 18.37 10.17 8.32
C ASP A 435 18.75 9.48 9.65
N GLU A 436 17.98 8.51 10.15
CA GLU A 436 18.21 7.91 11.49
C GLU A 436 18.93 6.55 11.51
N ALA A 437 19.56 6.10 10.41
CA ALA A 437 20.26 4.81 10.38
C ALA A 437 21.81 4.88 10.45
N ASP A 438 22.43 6.07 10.45
CA ASP A 438 23.91 6.17 10.45
C ASP A 438 24.49 7.36 11.26
N GLU A 439 23.77 7.83 12.29
CA GLU A 439 24.17 9.02 13.05
C GLU A 439 24.37 8.74 14.56
N HIS A 440 25.30 7.83 14.88
CA HIS A 440 25.83 7.67 16.24
C HIS A 440 27.29 8.12 16.38
N GLU A 441 27.75 9.10 15.61
CA GLU A 441 29.03 9.78 15.93
C GLU A 441 29.22 11.20 15.34
N ALA A 442 28.19 12.05 15.35
CA ALA A 442 28.39 13.47 15.04
C ALA A 442 27.49 14.39 15.87
N LYS A 443 28.01 14.83 17.01
CA LYS A 443 27.51 16.03 17.70
C LYS A 443 27.68 17.24 16.76
N ARG A 444 26.64 17.56 16.00
CA ARG A 444 26.60 18.70 15.09
C ARG A 444 26.55 20.00 15.89
N LYS A 445 27.72 20.63 15.98
CA LYS A 445 27.85 22.09 16.09
C LYS A 445 26.97 22.70 14.99
N LYS A 446 26.13 23.65 15.38
CA LYS A 446 25.47 24.59 14.50
C LYS A 446 26.56 25.33 13.71
N ILE A 447 26.84 24.90 12.47
CA ILE A 447 27.70 25.63 11.55
C ILE A 447 26.84 26.77 11.01
N GLU A 448 27.01 27.94 11.63
CA GLU A 448 26.76 29.21 10.95
C GLU A 448 27.62 29.21 9.69
N GLN A 449 26.95 29.28 8.55
CA GLN A 449 27.58 29.43 7.24
C GLN A 449 28.05 30.88 7.08
N GLU A 450 28.88 31.36 8.01
CA GLU A 450 29.75 32.52 7.80
C GLU A 450 30.97 32.01 7.04
N GLY A 451 30.84 31.91 5.72
CA GLY A 451 32.01 31.77 4.86
C GLY A 451 32.87 33.02 4.99
N ASP A 452 34.19 32.83 4.97
CA ASP A 452 35.15 33.95 4.98
C ASP A 452 34.75 34.96 3.88
N PRO A 453 34.52 36.25 4.20
CA PRO A 453 34.07 37.24 3.23
C PRO A 453 34.99 37.33 2.01
N ALA A 454 36.28 37.01 2.14
CA ALA A 454 37.22 36.98 1.02
C ALA A 454 36.93 35.86 0.01
N ILE A 455 36.40 34.72 0.46
CA ILE A 455 36.03 33.58 -0.41
C ILE A 455 34.76 33.90 -1.19
N LEU A 456 33.78 34.56 -0.55
CA LEU A 456 32.56 35.03 -1.20
C LEU A 456 32.87 36.11 -2.25
N GLU A 457 33.82 37.00 -1.97
CA GLU A 457 34.29 38.01 -2.93
C GLU A 457 34.89 37.35 -4.17
N ILE A 458 35.79 36.37 -4.01
CA ILE A 458 36.40 35.65 -5.15
C ILE A 458 35.34 34.88 -5.96
N ALA A 459 34.40 34.22 -5.28
CA ALA A 459 33.31 33.50 -5.94
C ALA A 459 32.44 34.44 -6.79
N SER A 460 32.11 35.62 -6.25
CA SER A 460 31.35 36.65 -6.94
C SER A 460 32.13 37.29 -8.09
N GLU A 461 33.40 37.65 -7.88
CA GLU A 461 34.28 38.33 -8.84
C GLU A 461 34.50 37.48 -10.10
N TYR A 462 34.73 36.17 -9.94
CA TYR A 462 35.05 35.28 -11.07
C TYR A 462 33.89 34.37 -11.50
N LYS A 463 32.67 34.59 -10.96
CA LYS A 463 31.44 33.83 -11.27
C LYS A 463 31.56 32.31 -11.04
N PHE A 464 32.11 31.91 -9.89
CA PHE A 464 32.17 30.50 -9.44
C PHE A 464 31.31 30.29 -8.19
N THR A 465 31.03 29.03 -7.84
CA THR A 465 30.29 28.75 -6.60
C THR A 465 31.19 28.91 -5.38
N ALA A 466 30.63 29.41 -4.26
CA ALA A 466 31.39 29.58 -3.01
C ALA A 466 32.00 28.26 -2.52
N THR A 467 31.33 27.13 -2.75
CA THR A 467 31.82 25.79 -2.39
C THR A 467 33.09 25.42 -3.16
N GLU A 468 33.15 25.68 -4.47
CA GLU A 468 34.34 25.40 -5.28
C GLU A 468 35.55 26.24 -4.86
N VAL A 469 35.31 27.53 -4.55
CA VAL A 469 36.37 28.43 -4.08
C VAL A 469 36.85 28.01 -2.69
N GLN A 470 35.91 27.65 -1.78
CA GLN A 470 36.21 27.16 -0.44
C GLN A 470 37.04 25.87 -0.48
N GLU A 471 36.67 24.88 -1.30
CA GLU A 471 37.42 23.63 -1.43
C GLU A 471 38.86 23.84 -1.90
N TYR A 472 39.10 24.83 -2.77
CA TYR A 472 40.45 25.13 -3.24
C TYR A 472 41.25 25.94 -2.21
N PHE A 473 40.60 26.89 -1.54
CA PHE A 473 41.21 27.59 -0.42
C PHE A 473 41.61 26.63 0.69
N ASP A 474 40.78 25.62 0.99
CA ASP A 474 41.10 24.62 2.01
C ASP A 474 42.33 23.77 1.67
N LYS A 475 42.63 23.59 0.38
CA LYS A 475 43.83 22.89 -0.08
C LYS A 475 45.09 23.75 -0.04
N THR A 476 44.97 25.05 -0.29
CA THR A 476 46.13 25.95 -0.45
C THR A 476 46.41 26.80 0.78
N LYS A 477 45.38 27.09 1.58
CA LYS A 477 45.37 28.01 2.72
C LYS A 477 45.98 29.38 2.38
N ASP A 478 45.87 29.81 1.12
CA ASP A 478 46.43 31.05 0.57
C ASP A 478 45.38 31.72 -0.34
N ILE A 479 44.94 32.91 0.07
CA ILE A 479 43.85 33.64 -0.58
C ILE A 479 44.28 34.25 -1.93
N GLU A 480 45.53 34.70 -2.05
CA GLU A 480 46.06 35.27 -3.29
C GLU A 480 46.25 34.18 -4.35
N LYS A 481 46.74 33.00 -3.93
CA LYS A 481 46.86 31.84 -4.80
C LYS A 481 45.50 31.33 -5.26
N THR A 482 44.50 31.36 -4.39
CA THR A 482 43.11 31.04 -4.71
C THR A 482 42.54 32.04 -5.74
N ARG A 483 42.67 33.35 -5.48
CA ARG A 483 42.24 34.41 -6.41
C ARG A 483 42.90 34.27 -7.79
N LYS A 484 44.22 34.07 -7.83
CA LYS A 484 44.98 33.91 -9.09
C LYS A 484 44.55 32.67 -9.90
N ARG A 485 44.19 31.57 -9.24
CA ARG A 485 43.70 30.36 -9.93
C ARG A 485 42.34 30.60 -10.58
N PHE A 486 41.39 31.17 -9.84
CA PHE A 486 40.04 31.41 -10.36
C PHE A 486 40.03 32.49 -11.44
N LYS A 487 40.89 33.51 -11.33
CA LYS A 487 41.18 34.46 -12.42
C LYS A 487 41.64 33.75 -13.70
N LYS A 488 42.67 32.91 -13.61
CA LYS A 488 43.19 32.18 -14.78
C LYS A 488 42.16 31.22 -15.38
N ARG A 489 41.33 30.58 -14.54
CA ARG A 489 40.25 29.70 -15.00
C ARG A 489 39.18 30.50 -15.75
N ARG A 490 38.85 31.71 -15.29
CA ARG A 490 37.90 32.60 -15.96
C ARG A 490 38.45 33.09 -17.31
N GLU A 491 39.70 33.55 -17.35
CA GLU A 491 40.38 33.96 -18.59
C GLU A 491 40.38 32.84 -19.65
N HIS A 492 40.57 31.59 -19.23
CA HIS A 492 40.51 30.43 -20.13
C HIS A 492 39.08 30.11 -20.61
N LEU A 493 38.05 30.36 -19.80
CA LEU A 493 36.66 30.18 -20.24
C LEU A 493 36.28 31.29 -21.23
N ASP A 494 36.67 32.53 -20.95
CA ASP A 494 36.39 33.66 -21.85
C ASP A 494 37.11 33.48 -23.20
N SER A 495 38.33 32.90 -23.23
CA SER A 495 39.02 32.62 -24.50
C SER A 495 38.37 31.52 -25.37
N LEU A 496 37.50 30.68 -24.79
CA LEU A 496 36.78 29.64 -25.55
C LEU A 496 35.48 30.17 -26.16
N GLU A 497 34.93 31.27 -25.64
CA GLU A 497 33.69 31.87 -26.15
C GLU A 497 33.90 32.63 -27.47
N ASP A 498 35.13 32.94 -27.86
CA ASP A 498 35.47 33.68 -29.09
C ASP A 498 35.74 32.78 -30.33
N GLU A 499 35.64 31.45 -30.20
CA GLU A 499 35.90 30.50 -31.32
C GLU A 499 34.63 29.96 -32.03
N ASP A 500 33.43 30.44 -31.67
CA ASP A 500 32.15 30.21 -32.36
C ASP A 500 31.69 31.44 -33.15
#